data_AF-A0A930SGC3-F1
#
_entry.id   AF-A0A930SGC3-F1
#
_cell.length_a   1.000
_cell.length_b   1.000
_cell.length_c   1.000
_cell.angle_alpha   90.00
_cell.angle_beta   90.00
_cell.angle_gamma   90.00
#
_symmetry.space_group_name_H-M   'P 1'
#
loop_
_entity.id
_entity.type
_entity.pdbx_description
1 polymer ?
#
loop_
_entity_poly.entity_id
_entity_poly.type
_entity_poly.pdbx_seq_one_letter_code
_entity_poly.pdbx_strand_id
1 'polypeptide(L)'
;STGGYRQLRIAETEKYAHVTYFFNGGKEEPFEGEDRVLVKSPQVATYDLQPEMSAYEVTDKVVQAIQDETYDMIILNFANPDMVGHTGSFEAAVKAIQAVDTCLGRIVEAIRSKHGHLLITADHGNAELMVNHETGKVHTAHTTNLVPLILMSDTLKTATLEAGKLCDIAPTLLDLAGIEQPSAMTGHSLVHKA
;
A
#
# COMPACT_ATOMS: atom_id res chain seq x y z
N SER A 1 -8.43 15.15 -12.97
CA SER A 1 -7.48 15.69 -11.98
C SER A 1 -6.87 16.94 -12.59
N THR A 2 -6.39 17.93 -11.82
CA THR A 2 -5.89 19.21 -12.39
C THR A 2 -4.70 19.04 -13.35
N GLY A 3 -3.96 17.93 -13.27
CA GLY A 3 -2.85 17.60 -14.16
C GLY A 3 -3.17 16.64 -15.31
N GLY A 4 -4.41 16.15 -15.44
CA GLY A 4 -4.79 15.20 -16.50
C GLY A 4 -4.27 13.76 -16.35
N TYR A 5 -3.55 13.46 -15.26
CA TYR A 5 -3.01 12.12 -14.98
C TYR A 5 -4.10 11.09 -14.69
N ARG A 6 -3.90 9.88 -15.20
CA ARG A 6 -4.72 8.70 -14.92
C ARG A 6 -4.20 7.98 -13.69
N GLN A 7 -5.10 7.61 -12.80
CA GLN A 7 -4.77 6.93 -11.55
C GLN A 7 -5.70 5.75 -11.30
N LEU A 8 -5.17 4.69 -10.70
CA LEU A 8 -5.91 3.52 -10.28
C LEU A 8 -5.92 3.43 -8.74
N ARG A 9 -7.10 3.21 -8.16
CA ARG A 9 -7.26 2.80 -6.76
C ARG A 9 -7.66 1.34 -6.72
N ILE A 10 -6.95 0.53 -5.96
CA ILE A 10 -7.22 -0.91 -5.92
C ILE A 10 -6.98 -1.50 -4.54
N ALA A 11 -7.97 -2.25 -4.06
CA ALA A 11 -7.90 -3.02 -2.84
C ALA A 11 -8.97 -4.11 -2.87
N GLU A 12 -8.86 -5.05 -1.94
CA GLU A 12 -9.99 -5.91 -1.59
C GLU A 12 -11.01 -5.18 -0.68
N THR A 13 -12.14 -5.82 -0.41
CA THR A 13 -13.34 -5.20 0.16
C THR A 13 -13.07 -4.48 1.48
N GLU A 14 -12.32 -5.10 2.37
CA GLU A 14 -11.99 -4.56 3.70
C GLU A 14 -11.25 -3.22 3.65
N LYS A 15 -10.44 -3.00 2.60
CA LYS A 15 -9.61 -1.81 2.47
C LYS A 15 -10.01 -0.90 1.30
N TYR A 16 -11.12 -1.19 0.63
CA TYR A 16 -11.59 -0.39 -0.51
C TYR A 16 -11.90 1.06 -0.14
N ALA A 17 -12.59 1.30 0.97
CA ALA A 17 -12.84 2.67 1.47
C ALA A 17 -11.54 3.43 1.79
N HIS A 18 -10.47 2.71 2.18
CA HIS A 18 -9.19 3.28 2.57
C HIS A 18 -8.45 3.86 1.36
N VAL A 19 -8.44 3.14 0.23
CA VAL A 19 -7.82 3.62 -1.02
C VAL A 19 -8.71 4.57 -1.84
N THR A 20 -9.97 4.74 -1.45
CA THR A 20 -10.95 5.60 -2.13
C THR A 20 -11.34 6.79 -1.27
N TYR A 21 -12.42 6.67 -0.48
CA TYR A 21 -12.97 7.74 0.36
C TYR A 21 -11.93 8.40 1.27
N PHE A 22 -11.20 7.60 2.07
CA PHE A 22 -10.22 8.15 3.01
C PHE A 22 -9.01 8.76 2.31
N PHE A 23 -8.46 8.06 1.31
CA PHE A 23 -7.33 8.59 0.52
C PHE A 23 -7.69 9.88 -0.23
N ASN A 24 -8.95 10.05 -0.63
CA ASN A 24 -9.46 11.27 -1.26
C ASN A 24 -9.79 12.41 -0.26
N GLY A 25 -9.42 12.26 1.02
CA GLY A 25 -9.70 13.26 2.04
C GLY A 25 -11.18 13.33 2.42
N GLY A 26 -11.90 12.20 2.37
CA GLY A 26 -13.32 12.11 2.70
C GLY A 26 -14.26 12.43 1.53
N LYS A 27 -13.78 12.33 0.29
CA LYS A 27 -14.59 12.53 -0.93
C LYS A 27 -14.92 11.21 -1.60
N GLU A 28 -16.21 10.89 -1.68
CA GLU A 28 -16.69 9.64 -2.28
C GLU A 28 -16.54 9.64 -3.80
N GLU A 29 -16.97 10.71 -4.47
CA GLU A 29 -16.92 10.81 -5.94
C GLU A 29 -15.47 10.73 -6.47
N PRO A 30 -15.18 9.82 -7.43
CA PRO A 30 -13.87 9.73 -8.05
C PRO A 30 -13.45 11.06 -8.68
N PHE A 31 -12.15 11.38 -8.64
CA PHE A 31 -11.61 12.46 -9.46
C PHE A 31 -11.65 12.07 -10.93
N GLU A 32 -11.69 13.05 -11.84
CA GLU A 32 -11.51 12.78 -13.26
C GLU A 32 -10.15 12.07 -13.49
N GLY A 33 -10.17 10.98 -14.26
CA GLY A 33 -9.02 10.11 -14.48
C GLY A 33 -8.75 9.09 -13.36
N GLU A 34 -9.58 9.04 -12.32
CA GLU A 34 -9.52 8.03 -11.25
C GLU A 34 -10.40 6.81 -11.58
N ASP A 35 -9.75 5.69 -11.89
CA ASP A 35 -10.41 4.39 -11.97
C ASP A 35 -10.30 3.66 -10.63
N ARG A 36 -11.29 2.83 -10.30
CA ARG A 36 -11.34 2.07 -9.06
C ARG A 36 -11.61 0.60 -9.34
N VAL A 37 -10.84 -0.26 -8.68
CA VAL A 37 -10.99 -1.72 -8.75
C VAL A 37 -11.22 -2.25 -7.34
N LEU A 38 -12.37 -2.90 -7.16
CA LEU A 38 -12.71 -3.64 -5.95
C LEU A 38 -12.55 -5.14 -6.20
N VAL A 39 -11.70 -5.79 -5.41
CA VAL A 39 -11.67 -7.26 -5.31
C VAL A 39 -12.52 -7.71 -4.13
N LYS A 40 -13.28 -8.79 -4.28
CA LYS A 40 -14.09 -9.32 -3.18
C LYS A 40 -13.17 -9.99 -2.15
N SER A 41 -13.27 -9.58 -0.89
CA SER A 41 -12.63 -10.32 0.21
C SER A 41 -13.30 -11.68 0.38
N PRO A 42 -12.60 -12.71 0.90
CA PRO A 42 -13.19 -14.04 1.06
C PRO A 42 -14.31 -14.03 2.08
N GLN A 43 -15.36 -14.83 1.83
CA GLN A 43 -16.48 -14.99 2.75
C GLN A 43 -16.15 -16.04 3.81
N VAL A 44 -15.31 -15.65 4.77
CA VAL A 44 -14.93 -16.46 5.93
C VAL A 44 -15.36 -15.77 7.23
N ALA A 45 -15.54 -16.54 8.30
CA ALA A 45 -15.96 -15.99 9.60
C ALA A 45 -14.89 -15.06 10.21
N THR A 46 -13.63 -15.46 10.09
CA THR A 46 -12.43 -14.70 10.49
C THR A 46 -11.31 -15.00 9.50
N TYR A 47 -10.46 -14.02 9.24
CA TYR A 47 -9.47 -14.10 8.15
C TYR A 47 -8.29 -15.03 8.43
N ASP A 48 -8.11 -15.51 9.67
CA ASP A 48 -7.14 -16.58 9.97
C ASP A 48 -7.47 -17.90 9.27
N LEU A 49 -8.72 -18.09 8.84
CA LEU A 49 -9.15 -19.25 8.05
C LEU A 49 -8.67 -19.19 6.58
N GLN A 50 -8.36 -17.99 6.08
CA GLN A 50 -7.81 -17.76 4.74
C GLN A 50 -6.84 -16.57 4.77
N PRO A 51 -5.62 -16.74 5.32
CA PRO A 51 -4.70 -15.63 5.58
C PRO A 51 -4.19 -14.91 4.33
N GLU A 52 -4.16 -15.60 3.19
CA GLU A 52 -3.84 -15.02 1.89
C GLU A 52 -4.92 -14.07 1.36
N MET A 53 -6.12 -14.10 1.98
CA MET A 53 -7.29 -13.32 1.61
C MET A 53 -7.49 -13.30 0.09
N SER A 54 -7.58 -12.12 -0.52
CA SER A 54 -7.67 -11.94 -1.97
C SER A 54 -6.42 -11.28 -2.55
N ALA A 55 -5.28 -11.34 -1.84
CA ALA A 55 -4.04 -10.68 -2.24
C ALA A 55 -3.55 -11.09 -3.64
N TYR A 56 -3.70 -12.37 -3.99
CA TYR A 56 -3.30 -12.87 -5.31
C TYR A 56 -4.15 -12.27 -6.44
N GLU A 57 -5.48 -12.22 -6.29
CA GLU A 57 -6.36 -11.62 -7.30
C GLU A 57 -6.14 -10.10 -7.42
N VAL A 58 -5.94 -9.41 -6.29
CA VAL A 58 -5.55 -7.99 -6.28
C VAL A 58 -4.26 -7.80 -7.08
N THR A 59 -3.26 -8.64 -6.84
CA THR A 59 -1.96 -8.59 -7.52
C THR A 59 -2.09 -8.86 -9.01
N ASP A 60 -2.90 -9.83 -9.44
CA ASP A 60 -3.14 -10.11 -10.85
C ASP A 60 -3.63 -8.86 -11.59
N LYS A 61 -4.58 -8.14 -10.98
CA LYS A 61 -5.13 -6.90 -11.55
C LYS A 61 -4.12 -5.75 -11.56
N VAL A 62 -3.29 -5.62 -10.51
CA VAL A 62 -2.23 -4.59 -10.47
C VAL A 62 -1.16 -4.87 -11.54
N VAL A 63 -0.69 -6.11 -11.64
CA VAL A 63 0.32 -6.50 -12.63
C VAL A 63 -0.21 -6.26 -14.04
N GLN A 64 -1.48 -6.61 -14.32
CA GLN A 64 -2.11 -6.33 -15.60
C GLN A 64 -2.17 -4.81 -15.87
N ALA A 65 -2.61 -4.01 -14.90
CA ALA A 65 -2.69 -2.55 -15.05
C ALA A 65 -1.32 -1.89 -15.31
N ILE A 66 -0.25 -2.41 -14.70
CA ILE A 66 1.13 -1.98 -14.97
C ILE A 66 1.55 -2.38 -16.40
N GLN A 67 1.24 -3.61 -16.81
CA GLN A 67 1.60 -4.11 -18.15
C GLN A 67 0.91 -3.34 -19.27
N ASP A 68 -0.34 -2.95 -19.06
CA ASP A 68 -1.16 -2.18 -19.99
C ASP A 68 -0.77 -0.69 -20.08
N GLU A 69 0.13 -0.21 -19.21
CA GLU A 69 0.64 1.17 -19.19
C GLU A 69 -0.47 2.24 -19.23
N THR A 70 -1.61 1.93 -18.61
CA THR A 70 -2.81 2.78 -18.66
C THR A 70 -2.79 3.90 -17.62
N TYR A 71 -2.04 3.74 -16.54
CA TYR A 71 -2.08 4.61 -15.36
C TYR A 71 -0.71 5.22 -15.08
N ASP A 72 -0.71 6.51 -14.77
CA ASP A 72 0.48 7.23 -14.28
C ASP A 72 0.75 6.92 -12.80
N MET A 73 -0.30 6.56 -12.05
CA MET A 73 -0.22 6.29 -10.62
C MET A 73 -1.16 5.15 -10.22
N ILE A 74 -0.66 4.21 -9.40
CA ILE A 74 -1.47 3.12 -8.83
C ILE A 74 -1.34 3.19 -7.31
N ILE A 75 -2.47 3.30 -6.62
CA ILE A 75 -2.57 3.20 -5.16
C ILE A 75 -3.20 1.86 -4.81
N LEU A 76 -2.39 1.00 -4.19
CA LEU A 76 -2.72 -0.35 -3.79
C LEU A 76 -2.70 -0.46 -2.26
N ASN A 77 -3.65 -1.21 -1.70
CA ASN A 77 -3.60 -1.69 -0.32
C ASN A 77 -3.68 -3.22 -0.27
N PHE A 78 -2.77 -3.83 0.49
CA PHE A 78 -2.89 -5.23 0.94
C PHE A 78 -3.44 -5.27 2.36
N ALA A 79 -4.62 -5.88 2.52
CA ALA A 79 -5.34 -5.91 3.80
C ALA A 79 -4.76 -6.92 4.80
N ASN A 80 -4.03 -7.92 4.30
CA ASN A 80 -3.74 -9.16 5.03
C ASN A 80 -3.05 -8.96 6.38
N PRO A 81 -1.96 -8.20 6.50
CA PRO A 81 -1.24 -8.11 7.78
C PRO A 81 -2.12 -7.52 8.88
N ASP A 82 -2.97 -6.56 8.54
CA ASP A 82 -3.87 -5.92 9.49
C ASP A 82 -5.06 -6.81 9.85
N MET A 83 -5.82 -7.25 8.83
CA MET A 83 -7.05 -8.01 9.05
C MET A 83 -6.79 -9.36 9.71
N VAL A 84 -5.68 -10.01 9.38
CA VAL A 84 -5.27 -11.28 10.02
C VAL A 84 -4.59 -11.01 11.36
N GLY A 85 -3.85 -9.90 11.51
CA GLY A 85 -3.28 -9.45 12.78
C GLY A 85 -4.34 -9.28 13.87
N HIS A 86 -5.50 -8.72 13.52
CA HIS A 86 -6.65 -8.57 14.41
C HIS A 86 -7.23 -9.89 14.95
N THR A 87 -6.97 -11.03 14.30
CA THR A 87 -7.40 -12.34 14.81
C THR A 87 -6.56 -12.79 16.00
N GLY A 88 -5.34 -12.28 16.13
CA GLY A 88 -4.38 -12.71 17.14
C GLY A 88 -3.75 -14.09 16.87
N SER A 89 -4.05 -14.72 15.73
CA SER A 89 -3.44 -15.98 15.34
C SER A 89 -2.06 -15.75 14.72
N PHE A 90 -1.00 -16.01 15.48
CA PHE A 90 0.39 -15.81 15.04
C PHE A 90 0.71 -16.57 13.75
N GLU A 91 0.38 -17.86 13.68
CA GLU A 91 0.64 -18.70 12.51
C GLU A 91 -0.10 -18.21 11.26
N ALA A 92 -1.32 -17.69 11.43
CA ALA A 92 -2.05 -17.09 10.33
C ALA A 92 -1.42 -15.76 9.89
N ALA A 93 -1.01 -14.90 10.82
CA ALA A 93 -0.36 -13.63 10.51
C ALA A 93 0.96 -13.84 9.74
N VAL A 94 1.75 -14.87 10.09
CA VAL A 94 2.95 -15.25 9.33
C VAL A 94 2.59 -15.60 7.88
N LYS A 95 1.56 -16.42 7.65
CA LYS A 95 1.11 -16.79 6.31
C LYS A 95 0.57 -15.61 5.52
N ALA A 96 -0.16 -14.70 6.20
CA ALA A 96 -0.66 -13.47 5.62
C ALA A 96 0.48 -12.59 5.08
N ILE A 97 1.55 -12.41 5.87
CA ILE A 97 2.74 -11.66 5.45
C ILE A 97 3.46 -12.36 4.29
N GLN A 98 3.62 -13.70 4.33
CA GLN A 98 4.25 -14.46 3.25
C GLN A 98 3.48 -14.36 1.92
N ALA A 99 2.15 -14.34 1.97
CA ALA A 99 1.31 -14.13 0.79
C ALA A 99 1.52 -12.72 0.21
N VAL A 100 1.56 -11.68 1.06
CA VAL A 100 1.84 -10.31 0.64
C VAL A 100 3.26 -10.17 0.07
N ASP A 101 4.27 -10.78 0.68
CA ASP A 101 5.65 -10.76 0.18
C ASP A 101 5.76 -11.39 -1.21
N THR A 102 5.11 -12.53 -1.42
CA THR A 102 5.03 -13.18 -2.74
C THR A 102 4.37 -12.26 -3.78
N CYS A 103 3.27 -11.60 -3.39
CA CYS A 103 2.55 -10.67 -4.24
C CYS A 103 3.37 -9.41 -4.59
N LEU A 104 4.07 -8.86 -3.60
CA LEU A 104 4.96 -7.72 -3.74
C LEU A 104 6.10 -8.03 -4.71
N GLY A 105 6.70 -9.21 -4.65
CA GLY A 105 7.73 -9.65 -5.61
C GLY A 105 7.23 -9.59 -7.05
N ARG A 106 5.99 -10.00 -7.32
CA ARG A 106 5.38 -9.93 -8.66
C ARG A 106 5.19 -8.48 -9.14
N ILE A 107 4.78 -7.58 -8.23
CA ILE A 107 4.60 -6.16 -8.54
C ILE A 107 5.95 -5.49 -8.80
N VAL A 108 6.99 -5.82 -8.02
CA VAL A 108 8.36 -5.34 -8.23
C VAL A 108 8.82 -5.66 -9.65
N GLU A 109 8.71 -6.91 -10.09
CA GLU A 109 9.10 -7.32 -11.44
C GLU A 109 8.29 -6.60 -12.53
N ALA A 110 6.99 -6.42 -12.33
CA ALA A 110 6.15 -5.68 -13.26
C ALA A 110 6.58 -4.21 -13.39
N ILE A 111 6.80 -3.51 -12.28
CA ILE A 111 7.27 -2.11 -12.27
C ILE A 111 8.64 -1.98 -12.93
N ARG A 112 9.58 -2.89 -12.63
CA ARG A 112 10.92 -2.88 -13.25
C ARG A 112 10.85 -3.02 -14.76
N SER A 113 9.96 -3.89 -15.26
CA SER A 113 9.77 -4.08 -16.71
C SER A 113 9.31 -2.82 -17.44
N LYS A 114 8.73 -1.85 -16.71
CA LYS A 114 8.26 -0.56 -17.24
C LYS A 114 9.15 0.63 -16.82
N HIS A 115 10.29 0.37 -16.19
CA HIS A 115 11.20 1.40 -15.65
C HIS A 115 10.51 2.39 -14.70
N GLY A 116 9.46 1.96 -14.02
CA GLY A 116 8.69 2.79 -13.09
C GLY A 116 9.32 2.90 -11.71
N HIS A 117 8.63 3.60 -10.81
CA HIS A 117 8.97 3.73 -9.41
C HIS A 117 7.92 3.04 -8.54
N LEU A 118 8.37 2.35 -7.49
CA LEU A 118 7.49 1.76 -6.49
C LEU A 118 7.91 2.25 -5.11
N LEU A 119 6.96 2.84 -4.38
CA LEU A 119 7.12 3.20 -2.98
C LEU A 119 6.31 2.21 -2.14
N ILE A 120 6.97 1.55 -1.19
CA ILE A 120 6.37 0.52 -0.32
C ILE A 120 6.37 1.07 1.10
N THR A 121 5.20 1.14 1.72
CA THR A 121 5.01 1.64 3.09
C THR A 121 3.78 1.00 3.73
N ALA A 122 3.49 1.34 4.99
CA ALA A 122 2.27 0.96 5.69
C ALA A 122 1.61 2.20 6.32
N ASP A 123 0.31 2.11 6.60
CA ASP A 123 -0.46 3.13 7.30
C ASP A 123 -0.28 3.08 8.82
N HIS A 124 -0.03 1.89 9.38
CA HIS A 124 0.34 1.68 10.79
C HIS A 124 0.94 0.27 11.00
N GLY A 125 1.32 -0.04 12.25
CA GLY A 125 1.69 -1.39 12.67
C GLY A 125 0.50 -2.21 13.20
N ASN A 126 0.64 -3.54 13.20
CA ASN A 126 -0.27 -4.53 13.78
C ASN A 126 0.47 -5.89 13.92
N ALA A 127 0.72 -6.56 12.78
CA ALA A 127 1.19 -7.94 12.74
C ALA A 127 2.61 -8.18 13.29
N GLU A 128 3.40 -7.14 13.52
CA GLU A 128 4.71 -7.25 14.14
C GLU A 128 4.64 -7.48 15.66
N LEU A 129 3.49 -7.25 16.30
CA LEU A 129 3.24 -7.54 17.71
C LEU A 129 1.94 -8.36 17.88
N MET A 130 2.08 -9.68 17.86
CA MET A 130 0.96 -10.62 17.99
C MET A 130 0.74 -11.12 19.43
N VAL A 131 1.69 -10.87 20.33
CA VAL A 131 1.63 -11.26 21.75
C VAL A 131 2.12 -10.10 22.59
N ASN A 132 1.37 -9.71 23.61
CA ASN A 132 1.82 -8.74 24.59
C ASN A 132 2.85 -9.39 25.51
N HIS A 133 4.10 -8.94 25.44
CA HIS A 133 5.22 -9.54 26.16
C HIS A 133 5.17 -9.37 27.69
N GLU A 134 4.38 -8.42 28.21
CA GLU A 134 4.22 -8.21 29.66
C GLU A 134 3.19 -9.19 30.27
N THR A 135 2.13 -9.49 29.51
CA THR A 135 1.00 -10.30 29.99
C THR A 135 0.96 -11.71 29.42
N GLY A 136 1.72 -11.98 28.34
CA GLY A 136 1.68 -13.22 27.57
C GLY A 136 0.38 -13.44 26.79
N LYS A 137 -0.53 -12.46 26.78
CA LYS A 137 -1.81 -12.56 26.08
C LYS A 137 -1.67 -12.20 24.62
N VAL A 138 -2.55 -12.76 23.81
CA VAL A 138 -2.71 -12.41 22.40
C VAL A 138 -2.96 -10.91 22.27
N HIS A 139 -2.27 -10.28 21.30
CA HIS A 139 -2.42 -8.88 20.96
C HIS A 139 -3.17 -8.77 19.62
N THR A 140 -4.29 -8.06 19.62
CA THR A 140 -5.19 -7.94 18.46
C THR A 140 -5.36 -6.49 18.00
N ALA A 141 -4.58 -5.56 18.55
CA ALA A 141 -4.72 -4.13 18.26
C ALA A 141 -3.57 -3.64 17.36
N HIS A 142 -3.73 -2.43 16.82
CA HIS A 142 -2.62 -1.73 16.17
C HIS A 142 -1.51 -1.40 17.16
N THR A 143 -0.33 -1.09 16.64
CA THR A 143 0.80 -0.63 17.43
C THR A 143 1.15 0.83 17.12
N THR A 144 2.05 1.39 17.91
CA THR A 144 2.68 2.69 17.66
C THR A 144 4.08 2.56 17.07
N ASN A 145 4.43 1.38 16.52
CA ASN A 145 5.73 1.17 15.90
C ASN A 145 5.86 1.97 14.60
N LEU A 146 7.11 2.27 14.22
CA LEU A 146 7.40 2.91 12.94
C LEU A 146 7.07 1.95 11.79
N VAL A 147 6.62 2.52 10.67
CA VAL A 147 6.36 1.80 9.42
C VAL A 147 7.55 1.90 8.47
N PRO A 148 7.81 0.88 7.64
CA PRO A 148 8.89 0.94 6.66
C PRO A 148 8.57 1.96 5.56
N LEU A 149 9.60 2.54 4.94
CA LEU A 149 9.49 3.25 3.67
C LEU A 149 10.61 2.78 2.75
N ILE A 150 10.25 2.18 1.62
CA ILE A 150 11.20 1.59 0.67
C ILE A 150 10.90 2.15 -0.72
N LEU A 151 11.91 2.69 -1.39
CA LEU A 151 11.86 3.07 -2.80
C LEU A 151 12.54 1.98 -3.64
N MET A 152 11.81 1.41 -4.57
CA MET A 152 12.35 0.58 -5.65
C MET A 152 12.32 1.37 -6.95
N SER A 153 13.50 1.60 -7.52
CA SER A 153 13.69 2.30 -8.79
C SER A 153 15.03 1.89 -9.42
N ASP A 154 14.99 1.42 -10.67
CA ASP A 154 16.22 1.09 -11.41
C ASP A 154 16.94 2.34 -11.97
N THR A 155 16.28 3.49 -12.04
CA THR A 155 16.86 4.75 -12.52
C THR A 155 17.35 5.66 -11.39
N LEU A 156 16.89 5.45 -10.16
CA LEU A 156 17.27 6.24 -8.97
C LEU A 156 18.06 5.41 -7.95
N LYS A 157 19.05 4.62 -8.41
CA LYS A 157 19.80 3.68 -7.55
C LYS A 157 20.61 4.34 -6.43
N THR A 158 20.96 5.61 -6.60
CA THR A 158 21.72 6.41 -5.62
C THR A 158 20.83 7.28 -4.75
N ALA A 159 19.51 7.26 -4.97
CA ALA A 159 18.59 8.03 -4.15
C ALA A 159 18.53 7.46 -2.73
N THR A 160 18.40 8.35 -1.76
CA THR A 160 18.21 7.99 -0.36
C THR A 160 16.85 8.46 0.11
N LEU A 161 16.32 7.76 1.12
CA LEU A 161 15.11 8.15 1.83
C LEU A 161 15.47 8.61 3.23
N GLU A 162 14.93 9.74 3.66
CA GLU A 162 15.01 10.18 5.05
C GLU A 162 13.80 9.72 5.87
N ALA A 163 13.94 9.77 7.20
CA ALA A 163 12.84 9.47 8.10
C ALA A 163 11.81 10.60 8.10
N GLY A 164 10.52 10.26 8.12
CA GLY A 164 9.44 11.23 8.07
C GLY A 164 8.14 10.71 8.66
N LYS A 165 7.01 11.27 8.21
CA LYS A 165 5.65 10.92 8.63
C LYS A 165 4.78 10.58 7.42
N LEU A 166 3.58 10.06 7.66
CA LEU A 166 2.64 9.71 6.57
C LEU A 166 2.27 10.91 5.68
N CYS A 167 2.26 12.13 6.22
CA CYS A 167 2.00 13.34 5.44
C CYS A 167 3.07 13.64 4.37
N ASP A 168 4.24 13.03 4.48
CA ASP A 168 5.38 13.23 3.57
C ASP A 168 5.34 12.26 2.36
N ILE A 169 4.47 11.24 2.39
CA ILE A 169 4.36 10.24 1.32
C ILE A 169 3.83 10.84 0.01
N ALA A 170 2.76 11.65 0.07
CA ALA A 170 2.22 12.29 -1.13
C ALA A 170 3.19 13.29 -1.78
N PRO A 171 3.85 14.21 -1.02
CA PRO A 171 4.97 14.99 -1.54
C PRO A 171 6.08 14.18 -2.20
N THR A 172 6.48 13.06 -1.59
CA THR A 172 7.50 12.15 -2.15
C THR A 172 7.07 11.55 -3.49
N LEU A 173 5.80 11.14 -3.62
CA LEU A 173 5.26 10.62 -4.88
C LEU A 173 5.23 11.70 -5.98
N LEU A 174 4.86 12.94 -5.64
CA LEU A 174 4.88 14.06 -6.59
C LEU A 174 6.29 14.38 -7.07
N ASP A 175 7.27 14.39 -6.15
CA ASP A 175 8.67 14.59 -6.50
C ASP A 175 9.17 13.48 -7.44
N LEU A 176 8.92 12.22 -7.13
CA LEU A 176 9.27 11.09 -8.01
C LEU A 176 8.65 11.22 -9.42
N ALA A 177 7.44 11.76 -9.52
CA ALA A 177 6.75 12.02 -10.78
C ALA A 177 7.17 13.33 -11.48
N GLY A 178 8.01 14.16 -10.85
CA GLY A 178 8.38 15.48 -11.39
C GLY A 178 7.22 16.50 -11.39
N ILE A 179 6.24 16.31 -10.50
CA ILE A 179 5.06 17.17 -10.38
C ILE A 179 5.30 18.20 -9.27
N GLU A 180 4.97 19.47 -9.54
CA GLU A 180 5.08 20.53 -8.53
C GLU A 180 4.12 20.28 -7.34
N GLN A 181 4.66 20.34 -6.13
CA GLN A 181 3.90 20.16 -4.91
C GLN A 181 2.93 21.35 -4.68
N PRO A 182 1.62 21.11 -4.50
CA PRO A 182 0.68 22.16 -4.14
C PRO A 182 0.99 22.74 -2.75
N SER A 183 0.80 24.05 -2.56
CA SER A 183 1.04 24.74 -1.28
C SER A 183 0.19 24.23 -0.11
N ALA A 184 -0.93 23.57 -0.38
CA ALA A 184 -1.78 22.95 0.64
C ALA A 184 -1.16 21.68 1.25
N MET A 185 -0.25 21.00 0.53
CA MET A 185 0.53 19.89 1.10
C MET A 185 1.70 20.48 1.89
N THR A 186 1.65 20.37 3.21
CA THR A 186 2.67 20.94 4.12
C THR A 186 3.77 19.95 4.52
N GLY A 187 3.62 18.68 4.15
CA GLY A 187 4.71 17.70 4.21
C GLY A 187 5.81 18.03 3.19
N HIS A 188 6.85 17.20 3.15
CA HIS A 188 7.99 17.37 2.26
C HIS A 188 8.36 16.06 1.61
N SER A 189 9.04 16.11 0.47
CA SER A 189 9.60 14.92 -0.16
C SER A 189 10.67 14.31 0.73
N LEU A 190 10.58 13.01 0.97
CA LEU A 190 11.59 12.25 1.73
C LEU A 190 12.70 11.69 0.82
N VAL A 191 12.56 11.83 -0.50
CA VAL A 191 13.55 11.32 -1.45
C VAL A 191 14.59 12.38 -1.79
N HIS A 192 15.87 12.02 -1.63
CA HIS A 192 17.00 12.81 -2.09
C HIS A 192 17.60 12.14 -3.31
N LYS A 193 17.42 12.75 -4.49
CA LYS A 193 17.98 12.26 -5.76
C LYS A 193 19.38 12.86 -5.94
N ALA A 194 20.37 12.02 -6.21
CA ALA A 194 21.75 12.44 -6.42
C ALA A 194 21.97 13.09 -7.80
#